data_AF-A0A972IW06-F1
#
_entry.id   AF-A0A972IW06-F1
#
_cell.length_a   1.000
_cell.length_b   1.000
_cell.length_c   1.000
_cell.angle_alpha   90.00
_cell.angle_beta   90.00
_cell.angle_gamma   90.00
#
_symmetry.space_group_name_H-M   'P 1'
#
loop_
_entity.id
_entity.type
_entity.pdbx_description
1 polymer ?
#
loop_
_entity_poly.entity_id
_entity_poly.type
_entity_poly.pdbx_seq_one_letter_code
_entity_poly.pdbx_strand_id
1 'polypeptide(L)'
;MKDNKGDRQIVGMGRGRGRGPVMGMAFEKPKDFKGTFRRLLIYLKPFKFQLIVVIVAAILSTVFGTLGPRVMGKATTKLYEGVKQKIQGVPGAGIDFNYIFKILVTLGLLYIISAIFAYIQQFIMATVTQKTMYNMRNDVNNKLFRLPLKFFDSHSHGEILSRVTNDID
;
A
#
# COMPACT_ATOMS: atom_id res chain seq x y z
N MET A 1 37.72 -13.09 -66.88
CA MET A 1 36.61 -13.37 -67.81
C MET A 1 36.21 -14.83 -67.64
N LYS A 2 34.93 -15.10 -67.32
CA LYS A 2 34.18 -16.36 -67.48
C LYS A 2 34.57 -17.52 -66.53
N ASP A 3 33.70 -18.28 -65.86
CA ASP A 3 32.24 -18.41 -65.79
C ASP A 3 31.92 -19.10 -64.45
N ASN A 4 31.04 -18.54 -63.63
CA ASN A 4 29.65 -18.97 -63.46
C ASN A 4 29.43 -20.43 -63.01
N LYS A 5 29.13 -20.62 -61.73
CA LYS A 5 28.25 -21.70 -61.25
C LYS A 5 27.28 -21.13 -60.22
N GLY A 6 26.32 -20.36 -60.72
CA GLY A 6 25.02 -20.19 -60.08
C GLY A 6 24.17 -21.46 -60.24
N ASP A 7 23.29 -21.64 -59.26
CA ASP A 7 22.04 -22.39 -59.28
C ASP A 7 22.08 -23.92 -59.21
N ARG A 8 21.99 -24.42 -57.96
CA ARG A 8 21.06 -25.49 -57.63
C ARG A 8 20.05 -24.97 -56.62
N GLN A 9 18.87 -24.59 -57.12
CA GLN A 9 17.68 -24.49 -56.30
C GLN A 9 17.29 -25.88 -55.79
N ILE A 10 17.12 -26.01 -54.48
CA ILE A 10 16.23 -27.00 -53.89
C ILE A 10 15.25 -26.23 -53.01
N VAL A 11 14.05 -26.05 -53.56
CA VAL A 11 12.88 -25.55 -52.86
C VAL A 11 12.42 -26.66 -51.92
N GLY A 12 12.42 -26.37 -50.61
CA GLY A 12 11.83 -27.19 -49.57
C GLY A 12 10.96 -26.32 -48.66
N MET A 13 9.65 -26.28 -48.96
CA MET A 13 8.58 -25.78 -48.11
C MET A 13 8.72 -26.28 -46.66
N GLY A 14 8.46 -25.42 -45.67
CA GLY A 14 8.27 -25.93 -44.30
C GLY A 14 8.03 -24.90 -43.19
N ARG A 15 6.78 -24.40 -43.10
CA ARG A 15 6.01 -24.15 -41.86
C ARG A 15 6.72 -23.60 -40.61
N GLY A 16 6.44 -22.33 -40.31
CA GLY A 16 5.54 -21.95 -39.21
C GLY A 16 5.89 -22.27 -37.74
N ARG A 17 5.72 -21.22 -36.92
CA ARG A 17 5.37 -21.19 -35.49
C ARG A 17 6.41 -21.69 -34.47
N GLY A 18 6.77 -20.76 -33.59
CA GLY A 18 7.38 -21.11 -32.31
C GLY A 18 7.70 -19.88 -31.46
N ARG A 19 6.69 -19.07 -31.12
CA ARG A 19 6.79 -18.16 -29.97
C ARG A 19 6.92 -19.08 -28.75
N GLY A 20 8.17 -19.35 -28.36
CA GLY A 20 8.47 -20.22 -27.22
C GLY A 20 7.72 -19.71 -25.99
N PRO A 21 7.27 -20.61 -25.10
CA PRO A 21 6.58 -20.19 -23.90
C PRO A 21 7.52 -19.28 -23.12
N VAL A 22 7.03 -18.09 -22.75
CA VAL A 22 7.66 -17.29 -21.71
C VAL A 22 7.63 -18.21 -20.49
N MET A 23 8.75 -18.87 -20.23
CA MET A 23 8.97 -19.72 -19.07
C MET A 23 8.59 -18.84 -17.88
N GLY A 24 7.44 -19.14 -17.27
CA GLY A 24 6.97 -18.40 -16.12
C GLY A 24 8.11 -18.34 -15.13
N MET A 25 8.48 -17.12 -14.70
CA MET A 25 9.34 -16.95 -13.54
C MET A 25 8.73 -17.83 -12.46
N ALA A 26 9.37 -18.96 -12.18
CA ALA A 26 9.06 -19.75 -11.03
C ALA A 26 9.32 -18.79 -9.87
N PHE A 27 8.23 -18.28 -9.28
CA PHE A 27 8.30 -17.60 -8.00
C PHE A 27 8.95 -18.61 -7.05
N GLU A 28 10.25 -18.46 -6.80
CA GLU A 28 10.95 -19.26 -5.80
C GLU A 28 10.21 -19.04 -4.49
N LYS A 29 9.51 -20.09 -4.03
CA LYS A 29 8.82 -20.03 -2.75
C LYS A 29 9.88 -19.73 -1.68
N PRO A 30 9.65 -18.74 -0.80
CA PRO A 30 10.60 -18.41 0.25
C PRO A 30 10.87 -19.66 1.09
N LYS A 31 12.15 -20.04 1.19
CA LYS A 31 12.61 -21.27 1.86
C LYS A 31 12.18 -21.33 3.34
N ASP A 32 12.03 -20.17 3.98
CA ASP A 32 11.53 -20.06 5.36
C ASP A 32 10.78 -18.74 5.59
N PHE A 33 9.52 -18.67 5.13
CA PHE A 33 8.67 -17.50 5.35
C PHE A 33 8.40 -17.24 6.84
N LYS A 34 8.15 -18.30 7.61
CA LYS A 34 7.77 -18.21 9.02
C LYS A 34 8.92 -17.68 9.88
N GLY A 35 10.14 -18.15 9.64
CA GLY A 35 11.33 -17.66 10.32
C GLY A 35 11.62 -16.20 10.01
N THR A 36 11.54 -15.78 8.75
CA THR A 36 11.73 -14.38 8.34
C THR A 36 10.68 -13.47 8.97
N PHE A 37 9.41 -13.87 8.95
CA PHE A 37 8.33 -13.12 9.61
C PHE A 37 8.57 -12.96 11.12
N ARG A 38 9.02 -14.04 11.79
CA ARG A 38 9.36 -13.98 13.22
C ARG A 38 10.52 -13.01 13.49
N ARG A 39 11.52 -12.93 12.62
CA ARG A 39 12.63 -11.96 12.75
C ARG A 39 12.12 -10.52 12.63
N LEU A 40 11.23 -10.23 11.69
CA LEU A 40 10.60 -8.91 11.58
C LEU A 40 9.82 -8.54 12.86
N LEU A 41 9.06 -9.47 13.43
CA LEU A 41 8.35 -9.24 14.69
C LEU A 41 9.31 -8.94 15.86
N ILE A 42 10.54 -9.47 15.85
CA ILE A 42 11.55 -9.15 16.87
C ILE A 42 11.96 -7.68 16.77
N TYR A 43 12.14 -7.13 15.56
CA TYR A 43 12.43 -5.71 15.36
C TYR A 43 11.29 -4.79 15.82
N LEU A 44 10.04 -5.27 15.74
CA LEU A 44 8.86 -4.52 16.17
C LEU A 44 8.55 -4.64 17.68
N LYS A 45 9.04 -5.70 18.35
CA LYS A 45 8.81 -5.99 19.77
C LYS A 45 9.08 -4.82 20.72
N PRO A 46 10.14 -4.00 20.54
CA PRO A 46 10.39 -2.82 21.39
C PRO A 46 9.25 -1.79 21.33
N PHE A 47 8.48 -1.76 20.25
CA PHE A 47 7.42 -0.78 19.99
C PHE A 47 6.01 -1.29 20.34
N LYS A 48 5.88 -2.39 21.10
CA LYS A 48 4.59 -3.04 21.41
C LYS A 48 3.50 -2.08 21.92
N PHE A 49 3.84 -1.13 22.79
CA PHE A 49 2.87 -0.16 23.31
C PHE A 49 2.43 0.84 22.25
N GLN A 50 3.37 1.32 21.43
CA GLN A 50 3.08 2.21 20.30
C GLN A 50 2.18 1.52 19.27
N LEU A 51 2.43 0.24 18.99
CA LEU A 51 1.59 -0.55 18.09
C LEU A 51 0.16 -0.75 18.63
N ILE A 52 -0.02 -0.96 19.94
CA ILE A 52 -1.35 -1.02 20.55
C ILE A 52 -2.09 0.31 20.35
N VAL A 53 -1.43 1.44 20.60
CA VAL A 53 -2.03 2.77 20.39
C VAL A 53 -2.40 2.98 18.92
N VAL A 54 -1.53 2.62 17.98
CA VAL A 54 -1.80 2.68 16.53
C VAL A 54 -3.03 1.87 16.16
N ILE A 55 -3.15 0.63 16.65
CA ILE A 55 -4.29 -0.24 16.36
C ILE A 55 -5.59 0.36 16.90
N VAL A 56 -5.61 0.81 18.15
CA VAL A 56 -6.80 1.41 18.77
C VAL A 56 -7.21 2.68 18.02
N ALA A 57 -6.26 3.58 17.74
CA ALA A 57 -6.52 4.80 17.01
C ALA A 57 -6.99 4.53 15.56
N ALA A 58 -6.42 3.53 14.87
CA ALA A 58 -6.87 3.14 13.54
C ALA A 58 -8.31 2.60 13.53
N ILE A 59 -8.68 1.78 14.52
CA ILE A 59 -10.06 1.29 14.69
C ILE A 59 -11.01 2.47 14.93
N LEU A 60 -10.69 3.37 15.87
CA LEU A 60 -11.52 4.53 16.18
C LEU A 60 -11.69 5.45 14.97
N SER A 61 -10.60 5.76 14.27
CA SER A 61 -10.63 6.54 13.04
C SER A 61 -11.55 5.90 12.00
N THR A 62 -11.43 4.59 11.78
CA THR A 62 -12.26 3.85 10.82
C THR A 62 -13.72 3.87 11.22
N VAL A 63 -14.04 3.67 12.50
CA VAL A 63 -15.42 3.75 13.00
C VAL A 63 -16.01 5.15 12.77
N PHE A 64 -15.32 6.22 13.17
CA PHE A 64 -15.84 7.58 12.98
C PHE A 64 -15.94 7.97 11.50
N GLY A 65 -14.97 7.56 10.66
CA GLY A 65 -15.02 7.78 9.22
C GLY A 65 -16.17 7.03 8.52
N THR A 66 -16.46 5.80 8.94
CA THR A 66 -17.54 4.97 8.35
C THR A 66 -18.94 5.32 8.88
N LEU A 67 -19.05 6.03 10.01
CA LEU A 67 -20.32 6.61 10.45
C LEU A 67 -20.77 7.80 9.60
N GLY A 68 -19.85 8.45 8.89
CA GLY A 68 -20.14 9.59 8.00
C GLY A 68 -21.25 9.31 6.97
N PRO A 69 -21.14 8.28 6.13
CA PRO A 69 -22.18 7.92 5.15
C PRO A 69 -23.57 7.69 5.77
N ARG A 70 -23.64 7.07 6.97
CA ARG A 70 -24.91 6.82 7.67
C ARG A 70 -25.57 8.11 8.14
N VAL A 71 -24.77 9.05 8.66
CA VAL A 71 -25.28 10.35 9.10
C VAL A 71 -25.64 11.24 7.90
N MET A 72 -24.85 11.18 6.83
CA MET A 72 -25.11 11.89 5.57
C MET A 72 -26.44 11.46 4.93
N GLY A 73 -26.76 10.17 4.96
CA GLY A 73 -28.05 9.66 4.46
C GLY A 73 -29.27 10.31 5.10
N LYS A 74 -29.18 10.73 6.39
CA LYS A 74 -30.26 11.46 7.07
C LYS A 74 -30.47 12.86 6.49
N ALA A 75 -29.39 13.56 6.14
CA ALA A 75 -29.46 14.87 5.48
C ALA A 75 -30.08 14.74 4.08
N THR A 76 -29.64 13.74 3.29
CA THR A 76 -30.20 13.48 1.97
C THR A 76 -31.69 13.16 2.04
N THR A 77 -32.10 12.33 3.02
CA THR A 77 -33.52 11.98 3.23
C THR A 77 -34.36 13.21 3.55
N LYS A 78 -33.91 14.06 4.49
CA LYS A 78 -34.65 15.28 4.84
C LYS A 78 -34.71 16.31 3.73
N LEU A 79 -33.64 16.45 2.96
CA LEU A 79 -33.65 17.30 1.78
C LEU A 79 -34.64 16.75 0.73
N TYR A 80 -34.62 15.45 0.46
CA TYR A 80 -35.55 14.80 -0.46
C TYR A 80 -37.01 14.96 -0.04
N GLU A 81 -37.33 14.74 1.24
CA GLU A 81 -38.67 14.96 1.81
C GLU A 81 -39.14 16.42 1.61
N GLY A 82 -38.29 17.39 1.96
CA GLY A 82 -38.62 18.82 1.84
C GLY A 82 -38.85 19.25 0.38
N VAL A 83 -38.02 18.76 -0.55
CA VAL A 83 -38.19 19.02 -1.99
C VAL A 83 -39.48 18.38 -2.52
N LYS A 84 -39.75 17.12 -2.15
CA LYS A 84 -40.96 16.39 -2.58
C LYS A 84 -42.23 17.10 -2.14
N GLN A 85 -42.31 17.52 -0.87
CA GLN A 85 -43.48 18.24 -0.34
C GLN A 85 -43.70 19.58 -1.06
N LYS A 86 -42.61 20.27 -1.41
CA LYS A 86 -42.66 21.53 -2.17
C LYS A 86 -43.19 21.32 -3.59
N ILE A 87 -42.79 20.23 -4.26
CA ILE A 87 -43.30 19.85 -5.59
C ILE A 87 -44.78 19.46 -5.52
N GLN A 88 -45.20 18.81 -4.44
CA GLN A 88 -46.60 18.38 -4.23
C GLN A 88 -47.54 19.53 -3.81
N GLY A 89 -47.05 20.78 -3.71
CA GLY A 89 -47.87 21.95 -3.43
C GLY A 89 -48.45 21.99 -2.02
N VAL A 90 -47.85 21.26 -1.06
CA VAL A 90 -48.31 21.26 0.34
C VAL A 90 -48.12 22.65 0.93
N PRO A 91 -49.18 23.31 1.47
CA PRO A 91 -49.06 24.63 2.08
C PRO A 91 -48.08 24.61 3.27
N GLY A 92 -47.11 25.52 3.28
CA GLY A 92 -46.07 25.57 4.32
C GLY A 92 -44.90 24.59 4.13
N ALA A 93 -44.86 23.84 3.02
CA ALA A 93 -43.73 22.96 2.72
C ALA A 93 -42.45 23.76 2.44
N GLY A 94 -41.39 23.43 3.18
CA GLY A 94 -40.07 24.05 3.06
C GLY A 94 -38.98 23.07 3.43
N ILE A 95 -37.77 23.33 2.94
CA ILE A 95 -36.58 22.58 3.34
C ILE A 95 -36.15 23.05 4.73
N ASP A 96 -36.00 22.14 5.67
CA ASP A 96 -35.46 22.43 7.00
C ASP A 96 -33.93 22.57 6.95
N PHE A 97 -33.48 23.77 6.57
CA PHE A 97 -32.06 24.10 6.50
C PHE A 97 -31.36 24.05 7.87
N ASN A 98 -32.07 24.30 8.97
CA ASN A 98 -31.49 24.26 10.32
C ASN A 98 -31.15 22.83 10.72
N TYR A 99 -32.05 21.88 10.45
CA TYR A 99 -31.79 20.46 10.66
C TYR A 99 -30.63 19.96 9.79
N ILE A 100 -30.60 20.34 8.50
CA ILE A 100 -29.51 19.98 7.59
C ILE A 100 -28.18 20.54 8.10
N PHE A 101 -28.14 21.80 8.53
CA PHE A 101 -26.94 22.43 9.08
C PHE A 101 -26.42 21.67 10.31
N LYS A 102 -27.30 21.30 11.25
CA LYS A 102 -26.92 20.49 12.43
C LYS A 102 -26.31 19.14 12.04
N ILE A 103 -26.84 18.48 11.01
CA ILE A 103 -26.25 17.24 10.49
C ILE A 103 -24.86 17.50 9.90
N LEU A 104 -24.70 18.55 9.09
CA LEU A 104 -23.42 18.89 8.47
C LEU A 104 -22.35 19.21 9.51
N VAL A 105 -22.69 19.95 10.57
CA VAL A 105 -21.78 20.21 11.69
C VAL A 105 -21.40 18.92 12.42
N THR A 106 -22.38 18.03 12.67
CA THR A 106 -22.11 16.72 13.28
C THR A 106 -21.19 15.86 12.42
N LEU A 107 -21.39 15.86 11.10
CA LEU A 107 -20.51 15.18 10.13
C LEU A 107 -19.10 15.76 10.15
N GLY A 108 -18.97 17.08 10.12
CA GLY A 108 -17.68 17.77 10.20
C GLY A 108 -16.93 17.37 11.47
N LEU A 109 -17.62 17.37 12.62
CA LEU A 109 -17.03 16.98 13.90
C LEU A 109 -16.58 15.51 13.90
N LEU A 110 -17.40 14.58 13.37
CA LEU A 110 -17.03 13.18 13.21
C LEU A 110 -15.77 13.00 12.35
N TYR A 111 -15.65 13.74 11.24
CA TYR A 111 -14.48 13.68 10.37
C TYR A 111 -13.25 14.31 11.00
N ILE A 112 -13.38 15.40 11.75
CA ILE A 112 -12.27 15.98 12.50
C ILE A 112 -11.75 14.98 13.53
N ILE A 113 -12.64 14.34 14.31
CA ILE A 113 -12.25 13.32 15.29
C ILE A 113 -11.57 12.14 14.59
N SER A 114 -12.16 11.63 13.50
CA SER A 114 -11.58 10.58 12.69
C SER A 114 -10.17 10.94 12.20
N ALA A 115 -9.99 12.16 11.71
CA ALA A 115 -8.72 12.66 11.20
C ALA A 115 -7.67 12.82 12.31
N ILE A 116 -8.07 13.24 13.51
CA ILE A 116 -7.16 13.30 14.68
C ILE A 116 -6.62 11.91 14.99
N PHE A 117 -7.48 10.89 15.08
CA PHE A 117 -7.03 9.52 15.31
C PHE A 117 -6.19 8.98 14.15
N ALA A 118 -6.57 9.28 12.90
CA ALA A 118 -5.79 8.93 11.71
C ALA A 118 -4.39 9.56 11.75
N TYR A 119 -4.29 10.81 12.18
CA TYR A 119 -3.03 11.53 12.27
C TYR A 119 -2.15 10.96 13.37
N ILE A 120 -2.71 10.72 14.56
CA ILE A 120 -1.98 10.12 15.69
C ILE A 120 -1.40 8.75 15.28
N GLN A 121 -2.21 7.88 14.68
CA GLN A 121 -1.74 6.55 14.29
C GLN A 121 -0.68 6.63 13.18
N GLN A 122 -0.84 7.52 12.20
CA GLN A 122 0.16 7.73 11.14
C GLN A 122 1.48 8.28 11.68
N PHE A 123 1.44 9.25 12.58
CA PHE A 123 2.64 9.84 13.18
C PHE A 123 3.44 8.82 14.00
N ILE A 124 2.74 8.06 14.85
CA ILE A 124 3.37 7.00 15.64
C ILE A 124 3.92 5.91 14.71
N MET A 125 3.14 5.48 13.72
CA MET A 125 3.55 4.43 12.79
C MET A 125 4.77 4.85 11.96
N ALA A 126 4.83 6.10 11.48
CA ALA A 126 6.00 6.64 10.81
C ALA A 126 7.25 6.53 11.71
N THR A 127 7.13 6.91 12.99
CA THR A 127 8.23 6.79 13.96
C THR A 127 8.68 5.34 14.16
N VAL A 128 7.73 4.41 14.30
CA VAL A 128 8.01 2.97 14.46
C VAL A 128 8.74 2.43 13.23
N THR A 129 8.24 2.73 12.03
CA THR A 129 8.85 2.31 10.77
C THR A 129 10.27 2.86 10.66
N GLN A 130 10.47 4.16 10.85
CA GLN A 130 11.80 4.77 10.70
C GLN A 130 12.82 4.20 11.68
N LYS A 131 12.44 3.99 12.95
CA LYS A 131 13.33 3.36 13.94
C LYS A 131 13.64 1.90 13.60
N THR A 132 12.64 1.17 13.10
CA THR A 132 12.80 -0.22 12.68
C THR A 132 13.78 -0.32 11.52
N MET A 133 13.60 0.53 10.50
CA MET A 133 14.48 0.68 9.34
C MET A 133 15.91 1.03 9.74
N TYR A 134 16.07 2.01 10.63
CA TYR A 134 17.36 2.41 11.16
C TYR A 134 18.09 1.24 11.83
N ASN A 135 17.39 0.46 12.66
CA ASN A 135 17.97 -0.70 13.33
C ASN A 135 18.40 -1.79 12.33
N MET A 136 17.58 -2.06 11.31
CA MET A 136 17.94 -3.02 10.26
C MET A 136 19.17 -2.55 9.46
N ARG A 137 19.21 -1.27 9.06
CA ARG A 137 20.38 -0.69 8.36
C ARG A 137 21.64 -0.78 9.22
N ASN A 138 21.53 -0.52 10.52
CA ASN A 138 22.65 -0.63 11.45
C ASN A 138 23.14 -2.08 11.59
N ASP A 139 22.25 -3.05 11.71
CA ASP A 139 22.61 -4.47 11.82
C ASP A 139 23.28 -4.98 10.53
N VAL A 140 22.78 -4.55 9.37
CA VAL A 140 23.38 -4.87 8.07
C VAL A 140 24.76 -4.24 7.94
N ASN A 141 24.92 -2.96 8.27
CA ASN A 141 26.23 -2.29 8.26
C ASN A 141 27.23 -2.99 9.20
N ASN A 142 26.82 -3.30 10.42
CA ASN A 142 27.64 -4.03 11.38
C ASN A 142 28.03 -5.42 10.87
N LYS A 143 27.17 -6.07 10.09
CA LYS A 143 27.49 -7.34 9.45
C LYS A 143 28.50 -7.17 8.32
N LEU A 144 28.33 -6.15 7.46
CA LEU A 144 29.23 -5.85 6.35
C LEU A 144 30.67 -5.66 6.84
N PHE A 145 30.89 -4.90 7.92
CA PHE A 145 32.24 -4.67 8.48
C PHE A 145 32.93 -5.93 9.02
N ARG A 146 32.19 -7.03 9.23
CA ARG A 146 32.73 -8.30 9.75
C ARG A 146 32.90 -9.37 8.66
N LEU A 147 32.62 -9.04 7.40
CA LEU A 147 32.75 -9.99 6.29
C LEU A 147 34.22 -10.06 5.81
N PRO A 148 34.69 -11.25 5.38
CA PRO A 148 36.03 -11.43 4.85
C PRO A 148 36.19 -10.73 3.48
N LEU A 149 37.41 -10.32 3.14
CA LEU A 149 37.74 -9.62 1.88
C LEU A 149 37.22 -10.35 0.63
N LYS A 150 37.27 -11.69 0.62
CA LYS A 150 36.74 -12.53 -0.47
C LYS A 150 35.26 -12.26 -0.82
N PHE A 151 34.45 -11.83 0.15
CA PHE A 151 33.05 -11.46 -0.10
C PHE A 151 32.95 -10.19 -0.97
N PHE A 152 33.85 -9.24 -0.74
CA PHE A 152 33.91 -7.97 -1.47
C PHE A 152 34.57 -8.13 -2.86
N ASP A 153 35.46 -9.11 -3.02
CA ASP A 153 36.06 -9.41 -4.34
C ASP A 153 35.08 -10.10 -5.30
N SER A 154 34.01 -10.71 -4.76
CA SER A 154 33.03 -11.49 -5.53
C SER A 154 31.73 -10.72 -5.83
N HIS A 155 31.57 -9.51 -5.31
CA HIS A 155 30.37 -8.67 -5.51
C HIS A 155 30.76 -7.23 -5.81
N SER A 156 30.06 -6.60 -6.75
CA SER A 156 30.29 -5.18 -7.01
C SER A 156 29.80 -4.31 -5.85
N HIS A 157 30.44 -3.17 -5.60
CA HIS A 157 30.01 -2.24 -4.55
C HIS A 157 28.57 -1.73 -4.79
N GLY A 158 28.19 -1.53 -6.06
CA GLY A 158 26.82 -1.12 -6.43
C GLY A 158 25.78 -2.19 -6.14
N GLU A 159 26.11 -3.47 -6.32
CA GLU A 159 25.22 -4.59 -5.99
C GLU A 159 24.99 -4.70 -4.48
N ILE A 160 26.04 -4.52 -3.67
CA ILE A 160 25.93 -4.55 -2.20
C ILE A 160 25.03 -3.40 -1.73
N LEU A 161 25.32 -2.17 -2.17
CA LEU A 161 24.54 -0.99 -1.77
C LEU A 161 23.09 -1.06 -2.24
N SER A 162 22.85 -1.54 -3.46
CA SER A 162 21.51 -1.71 -4.00
C SER A 162 20.71 -2.73 -3.21
N ARG A 163 21.28 -3.90 -2.86
CA ARG A 163 20.56 -4.89 -2.05
C ARG A 163 20.25 -4.37 -0.65
N VAL A 164 21.20 -3.72 0.01
CA VAL A 164 20.97 -3.18 1.35
C VAL A 164 19.90 -2.08 1.36
N THR A 165 19.88 -1.23 0.34
CA THR A 165 18.91 -0.12 0.28
C THR A 165 17.54 -0.62 -0.14
N ASN A 166 17.45 -1.42 -1.21
CA ASN A 166 16.19 -1.88 -1.78
C ASN A 166 15.53 -3.03 -1.00
N ASP A 167 16.29 -3.86 -0.27
CA ASP A 167 15.70 -4.94 0.54
C ASP A 167 15.18 -4.42 1.89
N ILE A 168 15.62 -3.24 2.31
CA ILE A 168 15.18 -2.61 3.56
C ILE A 168 14.03 -1.63 3.30
N ASP A 169 14.10 -0.81 2.24
CA ASP A 169 13.05 0.17 1.86
C ASP A 169 11.71 -0.47 1.48
#